data_AF-R6SP42-F1
#
_entry.id   AF-R6SP42-F1
#
_cell.length_a   1.000
_cell.length_b   1.000
_cell.length_c   1.000
_cell.angle_alpha   90.00
_cell.angle_beta   90.00
_cell.angle_gamma   90.00
#
_symmetry.space_group_name_H-M   'P 1'
#
loop_
_entity.id
_entity.type
_entity.pdbx_description
1 polymer ?
#
loop_
_entity_poly.entity_id
_entity_poly.type
_entity_poly.pdbx_seq_one_letter_code
_entity_poly.pdbx_strand_id
1 'polypeptide(L)'
;MATQKETQVNPQIPADENAAPETEAQKQVRRTRMRVVGLSLILLLLFGVVAYIIANNATIGGFLHKINDILMPVIIGLVLAYLSNPVLRFFEYVVFGMLVKKHPKLCRALSLLLTAVSLLLLVFLTFLLIIPELINSIKVFLGNWGNYVDSSVADINATLNRWMQRFSEETQTKEYLNAREIKRYISNLVGNSKNFFEGAGGKLLGVHSMEDLVGKGFSVLSAVIGAIADFVLGIIIGFYLLASKEKRYAQVMKLRRAFFSEKTNRRITEVCTLVNDSFGGFIRAKLLDSLIIGIATYIIFQIFHISDYNILLAAFIGVTNVIPVFGPFIGAIPTGVIVLITNPQKIWLFILLVILIQQFDGNVLGPHLIGNSTGISPFCIITAITIMGGFFGVAGMVLAVPTFAVIITLIKAAAEKRLAAKGLPVDLGEYYDKNTLVSAEEDLQRRKTVLRNLGDKIYNVLSAPFRKLKKNKQSEEYKDE
;
A
#
# COMPACT_ATOMS: atom_id res chain seq x y z
N MET A 1 56.82 -29.44 33.95
CA MET A 1 56.67 -28.36 32.96
C MET A 1 55.29 -27.76 33.15
N ALA A 2 55.25 -26.45 33.41
CA ALA A 2 54.12 -25.73 33.97
C ALA A 2 52.97 -25.53 32.97
N THR A 3 51.75 -25.84 33.40
CA THR A 3 50.52 -25.44 32.71
C THR A 3 49.93 -24.26 33.48
N GLN A 4 49.98 -23.08 32.87
CA GLN A 4 49.46 -21.83 33.39
C GLN A 4 47.95 -21.93 33.59
N LYS A 5 47.48 -21.66 34.82
CA LYS A 5 46.07 -21.33 35.10
C LYS A 5 45.86 -19.87 34.75
N GLU A 6 45.19 -19.61 33.63
CA GLU A 6 44.61 -18.30 33.34
C GLU A 6 43.54 -18.00 34.40
N THR A 7 43.82 -17.01 35.23
CA THR A 7 42.83 -16.44 36.16
C THR A 7 42.02 -15.42 35.34
N GLN A 8 40.75 -15.72 35.10
CA GLN A 8 39.81 -14.78 34.49
C GLN A 8 39.69 -13.54 35.39
N VAL A 9 40.31 -12.44 34.97
CA VAL A 9 40.06 -11.12 35.53
C VAL A 9 38.69 -10.66 35.02
N ASN A 10 37.67 -10.83 35.86
CA ASN A 10 36.37 -10.21 35.70
C ASN A 10 36.58 -8.68 35.71
N PRO A 11 36.25 -7.91 34.66
CA PRO A 11 36.28 -6.46 34.74
C PRO A 11 35.06 -6.03 35.56
N GLN A 12 35.22 -5.99 36.89
CA GLN A 12 34.32 -5.24 37.74
C GLN A 12 34.39 -3.79 37.28
N ILE A 13 33.30 -3.34 36.64
CA ILE A 13 33.02 -1.91 36.45
C ILE A 13 33.17 -1.29 37.85
N PRO A 14 34.10 -0.35 38.06
CA PRO A 14 34.23 0.28 39.37
C PRO A 14 32.88 0.91 39.69
N ALA A 15 32.28 0.47 40.80
CA ALA A 15 31.12 1.13 41.35
C ALA A 15 31.52 2.59 41.56
N ASP A 16 30.76 3.50 40.96
CA ASP A 16 30.96 4.94 41.12
C ASP A 16 30.67 5.31 42.58
N GLU A 17 31.68 5.13 43.44
CA GLU A 17 31.65 5.49 44.87
C GLU A 17 31.48 7.00 45.10
N ASN A 18 31.49 7.80 44.02
CA ASN A 18 31.24 9.24 44.03
C ASN A 18 29.91 9.64 43.38
N ALA A 19 28.98 8.70 43.17
CA ALA A 19 27.62 9.05 42.79
C ALA A 19 26.93 9.83 43.93
N ALA A 20 26.83 11.15 43.77
CA ALA A 20 26.12 12.02 44.70
C ALA A 20 24.73 11.43 45.03
N PRO A 21 24.31 11.40 46.31
CA PRO A 21 23.05 10.78 46.70
C PRO A 21 21.90 11.39 45.89
N GLU A 22 21.16 10.55 45.16
CA GLU A 22 20.02 10.97 44.33
C GLU A 22 19.14 11.95 45.13
N THR A 23 18.98 13.17 44.62
CA THR A 23 18.20 14.22 45.29
C THR A 23 16.76 13.75 45.48
N GLU A 24 16.05 14.18 46.53
CA GLU A 24 14.65 13.75 46.76
C GLU A 24 13.75 13.97 45.54
N ALA A 25 13.97 15.07 44.79
CA ALA A 25 13.30 15.34 43.53
C ALA A 25 13.55 14.25 42.47
N GLN A 26 14.78 13.74 42.34
CA GLN A 26 15.13 12.66 41.41
C GLN A 26 14.48 11.33 41.82
N LYS A 27 14.46 11.01 43.12
CA LYS A 27 13.77 9.83 43.66
C LYS A 27 12.25 9.91 43.43
N GLN A 28 11.66 11.09 43.56
CA GLN A 28 10.22 11.32 43.38
C GLN A 28 9.81 11.22 41.90
N VAL A 29 10.62 11.75 40.98
CA VAL A 29 10.43 11.60 39.52
C VAL A 29 10.56 10.13 39.11
N ARG A 30 11.57 9.40 39.62
CA ARG A 30 11.77 7.97 39.35
C ARG A 30 10.60 7.12 39.87
N ARG A 31 10.11 7.37 41.08
CA ARG A 31 8.91 6.71 41.64
C ARG A 31 7.66 6.99 40.81
N THR A 32 7.46 8.23 40.37
CA THR A 32 6.30 8.61 39.54
C THR A 32 6.38 7.96 38.16
N ARG A 33 7.57 7.94 37.54
CA ARG A 33 7.82 7.26 36.26
C ARG A 33 7.55 5.75 36.36
N MET A 34 8.06 5.10 37.41
CA MET A 34 7.82 3.67 37.66
C MET A 34 6.34 3.35 37.90
N ARG A 35 5.61 4.23 38.61
CA ARG A 35 4.16 4.09 38.80
C ARG A 35 3.38 4.25 37.50
N VAL A 36 3.73 5.23 36.67
CA VAL A 36 3.07 5.45 35.36
C VAL A 36 3.35 4.27 34.42
N VAL A 37 4.59 3.77 34.36
CA VAL A 37 4.96 2.59 33.56
C VAL A 37 4.24 1.34 34.06
N GLY A 38 4.17 1.16 35.38
CA GLY A 38 3.40 0.06 35.99
C GLY A 38 1.91 0.14 35.65
N LEU A 39 1.30 1.32 35.76
CA LEU A 39 -0.11 1.55 35.42
C LEU A 39 -0.39 1.34 33.94
N SER A 40 0.50 1.78 33.05
CA SER A 40 0.33 1.57 31.61
C SER A 40 0.49 0.11 31.22
N LEU A 41 1.41 -0.63 31.85
CA LEU A 41 1.55 -2.07 31.67
C LEU A 41 0.31 -2.83 32.16
N ILE A 42 -0.24 -2.46 33.32
CA ILE A 42 -1.46 -3.06 33.87
C ILE A 42 -2.66 -2.78 32.94
N LEU A 43 -2.83 -1.55 32.46
CA LEU A 43 -3.89 -1.20 31.51
C LEU A 43 -3.77 -1.97 30.19
N LEU A 44 -2.55 -2.14 29.69
CA LEU A 44 -2.29 -2.87 28.44
C LEU A 44 -2.55 -4.37 28.60
N LEU A 45 -2.18 -4.93 29.76
CA LEU A 45 -2.47 -6.32 30.11
C LEU A 45 -3.98 -6.55 30.29
N LEU A 46 -4.67 -5.61 30.94
CA LEU A 46 -6.12 -5.66 31.12
C LEU A 46 -6.87 -5.53 29.80
N PHE A 47 -6.41 -4.65 28.89
CA PHE A 47 -6.93 -4.57 27.53
C PHE A 47 -6.71 -5.89 26.77
N GLY A 48 -5.52 -6.48 26.87
CA GLY A 48 -5.19 -7.77 26.26
C GLY A 48 -6.08 -8.92 26.77
N VAL A 49 -6.35 -8.96 28.08
CA VAL A 49 -7.24 -9.94 28.71
C VAL A 49 -8.69 -9.74 28.24
N VAL A 50 -9.18 -8.50 28.20
CA VAL A 50 -10.53 -8.20 27.69
C VAL A 50 -10.64 -8.57 26.21
N ALA A 51 -9.65 -8.23 25.39
CA ALA A 51 -9.61 -8.60 23.98
C ALA A 51 -9.58 -10.13 23.80
N TYR A 52 -8.81 -10.85 24.62
CA TYR A 52 -8.78 -12.31 24.63
C TYR A 52 -10.14 -12.92 25.01
N ILE A 53 -10.81 -12.39 26.04
CA ILE A 53 -12.15 -12.85 26.44
C ILE A 53 -13.17 -12.62 25.32
N ILE A 54 -13.11 -11.46 24.65
CA ILE A 54 -13.98 -11.15 23.51
C ILE A 54 -13.70 -12.10 22.33
N ALA A 55 -12.42 -12.32 22.01
CA ALA A 55 -12.01 -13.16 20.89
C ALA A 55 -12.29 -14.66 21.12
N ASN A 56 -12.15 -15.12 22.36
CA ASN A 56 -12.32 -16.53 22.74
C ASN A 56 -13.79 -16.88 23.08
N ASN A 57 -14.67 -15.88 23.20
CA ASN A 57 -16.09 -16.12 23.38
C ASN A 57 -16.79 -16.15 22.02
N ALA A 58 -17.09 -17.37 21.54
CA ALA A 58 -17.72 -17.61 20.25
C ALA A 58 -19.04 -16.83 20.05
N THR A 59 -19.79 -16.56 21.12
CA THR A 59 -21.04 -15.80 21.05
C THR A 59 -20.78 -14.30 20.80
N ILE A 60 -19.80 -13.71 21.50
CA ILE A 60 -19.45 -12.29 21.33
C ILE A 60 -18.75 -12.08 19.99
N GLY A 61 -17.79 -12.96 19.65
CA GLY A 61 -17.12 -12.95 18.35
C GLY A 61 -18.10 -13.11 17.20
N GLY A 62 -19.05 -14.05 17.30
CA GLY A 62 -20.08 -14.25 16.29
C GLY A 62 -21.05 -13.07 16.14
N PHE A 63 -21.40 -12.40 17.24
CA PHE A 63 -22.22 -11.19 17.20
C PHE A 63 -21.47 -10.02 16.53
N LEU A 64 -20.19 -9.80 16.87
CA LEU A 64 -19.36 -8.78 16.24
C LEU A 64 -19.16 -9.03 14.75
N HIS A 65 -18.95 -10.29 14.36
CA HIS A 65 -18.88 -10.68 12.94
C HIS A 65 -20.19 -10.36 12.21
N LYS A 66 -21.35 -10.70 12.77
CA LYS A 66 -22.65 -10.36 12.16
C LYS A 66 -22.85 -8.86 11.99
N ILE A 67 -22.46 -8.05 12.97
CA ILE A 67 -22.51 -6.59 12.84
C ILE A 67 -21.62 -6.13 11.69
N ASN A 68 -20.40 -6.66 11.61
CA ASN A 68 -19.47 -6.34 10.54
C ASN A 68 -20.06 -6.69 9.17
N ASP A 69 -20.63 -7.89 9.02
CA ASP A 69 -21.22 -8.35 7.76
C ASP A 69 -22.41 -7.48 7.32
N ILE A 70 -23.23 -7.01 8.27
CA ILE A 70 -24.37 -6.12 7.99
C ILE A 70 -23.90 -4.70 7.64
N LEU A 71 -22.87 -4.18 8.31
CA LEU A 71 -22.38 -2.82 8.11
C LEU A 71 -21.43 -2.70 6.92
N MET A 72 -20.74 -3.77 6.52
CA MET A 72 -19.69 -3.72 5.51
C MET A 72 -20.18 -3.16 4.16
N PRO A 73 -21.33 -3.57 3.60
CA PRO A 73 -21.83 -2.97 2.35
C PRO A 73 -22.07 -1.46 2.46
N VAL A 74 -22.50 -0.99 3.63
CA VAL A 74 -22.71 0.44 3.90
C VAL A 74 -21.38 1.18 3.99
N ILE A 75 -20.39 0.60 4.68
CA ILE A 75 -19.04 1.15 4.78
C ILE A 75 -18.40 1.23 3.40
N ILE A 76 -18.42 0.13 2.63
CA ILE A 76 -17.95 0.08 1.24
C ILE A 76 -18.66 1.15 0.43
N GLY A 77 -19.98 1.29 0.55
CA GLY A 77 -20.73 2.32 -0.16
C GLY A 77 -20.33 3.75 0.22
N LEU A 78 -20.06 4.04 1.50
CA LEU A 78 -19.52 5.34 1.94
C LEU A 78 -18.14 5.61 1.36
N VAL A 79 -17.25 4.62 1.38
CA VAL A 79 -15.90 4.72 0.80
C VAL A 79 -16.01 4.97 -0.71
N LEU A 80 -16.83 4.18 -1.41
CA LEU A 80 -17.03 4.34 -2.85
C LEU A 80 -17.67 5.67 -3.20
N ALA A 81 -18.65 6.16 -2.42
CA ALA A 81 -19.21 7.49 -2.64
C ALA A 81 -18.11 8.56 -2.57
N TYR A 82 -17.21 8.45 -1.60
CA TYR A 82 -16.11 9.39 -1.43
C TYR A 82 -15.08 9.26 -2.56
N LEU A 83 -14.65 8.04 -2.90
CA LEU A 83 -13.71 7.75 -4.01
C LEU A 83 -14.27 8.17 -5.37
N SER A 84 -15.58 8.03 -5.57
CA SER A 84 -16.27 8.37 -6.82
C SER A 84 -16.52 9.87 -6.97
N ASN A 85 -16.49 10.64 -5.88
CA ASN A 85 -16.83 12.06 -5.92
C ASN A 85 -15.90 12.90 -6.83
N PRO A 86 -14.56 12.70 -6.86
CA PRO A 86 -13.70 13.35 -7.86
C PRO A 86 -14.12 13.04 -9.31
N VAL A 87 -14.44 11.77 -9.61
CA VAL A 87 -14.87 11.33 -10.95
C VAL A 87 -16.24 11.93 -11.30
N LEU A 88 -17.18 11.96 -10.34
CA LEU A 88 -18.46 12.63 -10.50
C LEU A 88 -18.27 14.11 -10.84
N ARG A 89 -17.42 14.82 -10.09
CA ARG A 89 -17.18 16.25 -10.32
C ARG A 89 -16.49 16.51 -11.65
N PHE A 90 -15.65 15.59 -12.12
CA PHE A 90 -15.10 15.65 -13.47
C PHE A 90 -16.22 15.62 -14.52
N PHE A 91 -17.15 14.68 -14.45
CA PHE A 91 -18.30 14.67 -15.37
C PHE A 91 -19.20 15.90 -15.20
N GLU A 92 -19.50 16.30 -13.95
CA GLU A 92 -20.44 17.37 -13.63
C GLU A 92 -19.94 18.75 -14.07
N TYR A 93 -18.66 19.05 -13.86
CA TYR A 93 -18.10 20.39 -14.07
C TYR A 93 -17.17 20.50 -15.29
N VAL A 94 -16.53 19.41 -15.71
CA VAL A 94 -15.62 19.42 -16.88
C VAL A 94 -16.37 18.97 -18.13
N VAL A 95 -17.02 17.81 -18.10
CA VAL A 95 -17.73 17.26 -19.28
C VAL A 95 -19.04 18.00 -19.53
N PHE A 96 -19.87 18.19 -18.50
CA PHE A 96 -21.16 18.86 -18.59
C PHE A 96 -21.15 20.33 -18.12
N GLY A 97 -19.98 20.96 -18.02
CA GLY A 97 -19.84 22.32 -17.47
C GLY A 97 -20.67 23.39 -18.19
N MET A 98 -20.93 23.24 -19.49
CA MET A 98 -21.84 24.13 -20.24
C MET A 98 -23.32 23.85 -19.94
N LEU A 99 -23.67 22.58 -19.75
CA LEU A 99 -25.03 22.11 -19.59
C LEU A 99 -25.55 22.29 -18.15
N VAL A 100 -24.64 22.24 -17.16
CA VAL A 100 -24.98 22.35 -15.72
C VAL A 100 -25.62 23.69 -15.37
N LYS A 101 -25.26 24.76 -16.11
CA LYS A 101 -25.85 26.09 -15.95
C LYS A 101 -27.31 26.15 -16.37
N LYS A 102 -27.72 25.35 -17.37
CA LYS A 102 -29.09 25.32 -17.92
C LYS A 102 -29.96 24.24 -17.27
N HIS A 103 -29.41 23.04 -17.05
CA HIS A 103 -30.16 21.88 -16.55
C HIS A 103 -29.41 21.16 -15.43
N PRO A 104 -29.29 21.75 -14.23
CA PRO A 104 -28.45 21.20 -13.15
C PRO A 104 -28.89 19.80 -12.70
N LYS A 105 -30.20 19.53 -12.63
CA LYS A 105 -30.73 18.21 -12.22
C LYS A 105 -30.41 17.10 -13.23
N LEU A 106 -30.54 17.39 -14.53
CA LEU A 106 -30.21 16.44 -15.59
C LEU A 106 -28.71 16.16 -15.63
N CYS A 107 -27.89 17.20 -15.52
CA CYS A 107 -26.43 17.06 -15.47
C CYS A 107 -25.99 16.21 -14.28
N ARG A 108 -26.62 16.39 -13.12
CA ARG A 108 -26.35 15.55 -11.95
C ARG A 108 -26.69 14.09 -12.20
N ALA A 109 -27.88 13.80 -12.75
CA ALA A 109 -28.29 12.43 -13.05
C ALA A 109 -27.37 11.76 -14.09
N LEU A 110 -27.03 12.46 -15.17
CA LEU A 110 -26.11 11.96 -16.20
C LEU A 110 -24.69 11.76 -15.65
N SER A 111 -24.19 12.68 -14.84
CA SER A 111 -22.85 12.56 -14.24
C SER A 111 -22.78 11.38 -13.26
N LEU A 112 -23.83 11.16 -12.46
CA LEU A 112 -23.93 9.97 -11.60
C LEU A 112 -23.97 8.69 -12.44
N LEU A 113 -24.78 8.64 -13.50
CA LEU A 113 -24.86 7.47 -14.37
C LEU A 113 -23.49 7.18 -15.01
N LEU A 114 -22.85 8.19 -15.61
CA LEU A 114 -21.54 8.01 -16.25
C LEU A 114 -20.45 7.61 -15.26
N THR A 115 -20.48 8.13 -14.03
CA THR A 115 -19.52 7.73 -12.99
C THR A 115 -19.75 6.29 -12.54
N ALA A 116 -21.01 5.86 -12.40
CA ALA A 116 -21.33 4.48 -12.05
C ALA A 116 -20.90 3.52 -13.15
N VAL A 117 -21.24 3.85 -14.40
CA VAL A 117 -20.89 3.05 -15.58
C VAL A 117 -19.37 3.00 -15.77
N SER A 118 -18.65 4.11 -15.61
CA SER A 118 -17.19 4.09 -15.77
C SER A 118 -16.48 3.24 -14.72
N LEU A 119 -16.91 3.31 -13.45
CA LEU A 119 -16.35 2.49 -12.38
C LEU A 119 -16.71 1.02 -12.53
N LEU A 120 -17.98 0.70 -12.83
CA LEU A 120 -18.41 -0.67 -13.09
C LEU A 120 -17.67 -1.24 -14.29
N LEU A 121 -17.54 -0.47 -15.39
CA LEU A 121 -16.83 -0.90 -16.59
C LEU A 121 -15.35 -1.14 -16.30
N LEU A 122 -14.68 -0.23 -15.60
CA LEU A 122 -13.27 -0.38 -15.22
C LEU A 122 -13.04 -1.67 -14.43
N VAL A 123 -13.84 -1.89 -13.38
CA VAL A 123 -13.73 -3.06 -12.52
C VAL A 123 -14.12 -4.35 -13.27
N PHE A 124 -15.26 -4.32 -13.96
CA PHE A 124 -15.77 -5.46 -14.72
C PHE A 124 -14.83 -5.88 -15.84
N LEU A 125 -14.31 -4.95 -16.65
CA LEU A 125 -13.32 -5.26 -17.69
C LEU A 125 -12.04 -5.82 -17.10
N THR A 126 -11.54 -5.23 -16.00
CA THR A 126 -10.34 -5.72 -15.34
C THR A 126 -10.49 -7.17 -14.91
N PHE A 127 -11.59 -7.52 -14.23
CA PHE A 127 -11.82 -8.90 -13.80
C PHE A 127 -12.17 -9.86 -14.94
N LEU A 128 -13.01 -9.43 -15.89
CA LEU A 128 -13.43 -10.27 -17.03
C LEU A 128 -12.27 -10.59 -17.96
N LEU A 129 -11.30 -9.70 -18.10
CA LEU A 129 -10.13 -9.96 -18.93
C LEU A 129 -9.07 -10.77 -18.19
N ILE A 130 -8.87 -10.54 -16.88
CA ILE A 130 -7.82 -11.22 -16.11
C ILE A 130 -8.20 -12.64 -15.73
N ILE A 131 -9.42 -12.85 -15.22
CA ILE A 131 -9.76 -14.15 -14.64
C ILE A 131 -9.76 -15.28 -15.67
N PRO A 132 -10.38 -15.13 -16.86
CA PRO A 132 -10.32 -16.16 -17.90
C PRO A 132 -8.89 -16.39 -18.38
N GLU A 133 -8.10 -15.32 -18.54
CA GLU A 133 -6.71 -15.43 -18.96
C GLU A 133 -5.86 -16.14 -17.89
N LEU A 134 -6.08 -15.86 -16.61
CA LEU A 134 -5.46 -16.59 -15.50
C LEU A 134 -5.87 -18.06 -15.52
N ILE A 135 -7.16 -18.38 -15.70
CA ILE A 135 -7.63 -19.76 -15.76
C ILE A 135 -7.00 -20.49 -16.95
N ASN A 136 -6.99 -19.87 -18.13
CA ASN A 136 -6.37 -20.43 -19.33
C ASN A 136 -4.86 -20.60 -19.15
N SER A 137 -4.19 -19.60 -18.59
CA SER A 137 -2.77 -19.63 -18.29
C SER A 137 -2.45 -20.76 -17.31
N ILE A 138 -3.25 -20.93 -16.26
CA ILE A 138 -3.13 -22.05 -15.31
C ILE A 138 -3.32 -23.37 -16.07
N LYS A 139 -4.36 -23.53 -16.89
CA LYS A 139 -4.59 -24.77 -17.66
C LYS A 139 -3.43 -25.11 -18.60
N VAL A 140 -2.91 -24.11 -19.33
CA VAL A 140 -1.80 -24.28 -20.29
C VAL A 140 -0.50 -24.60 -19.56
N PHE A 141 -0.19 -23.85 -18.50
CA PHE A 141 1.00 -24.08 -17.67
C PHE A 141 1.03 -25.52 -17.15
N LEU A 142 -0.11 -25.98 -16.63
CA LEU A 142 -0.24 -27.30 -16.03
C LEU A 142 -0.25 -28.41 -17.08
N GLY A 143 -0.94 -28.22 -18.20
CA GLY A 143 -0.95 -29.17 -19.32
C GLY A 143 0.44 -29.36 -19.93
N ASN A 144 1.26 -28.29 -19.92
CA ASN A 144 2.62 -28.31 -20.46
C ASN A 144 3.70 -28.45 -19.38
N TRP A 145 3.34 -28.64 -18.10
CA TRP A 145 4.30 -28.70 -17.00
C TRP A 145 5.39 -29.75 -17.23
N GLY A 146 5.00 -30.95 -17.67
CA GLY A 146 5.94 -32.01 -18.02
C GLY A 146 6.94 -31.56 -19.09
N ASN A 147 6.48 -30.89 -20.15
CA ASN A 147 7.34 -30.40 -21.22
C ASN A 147 8.27 -29.27 -20.76
N TYR A 148 7.80 -28.35 -19.91
CA TYR A 148 8.65 -27.29 -19.33
C TYR A 148 9.74 -27.87 -18.44
N VAL A 149 9.38 -28.86 -17.63
CA VAL A 149 10.31 -29.63 -16.80
C VAL A 149 11.34 -30.34 -17.66
N ASP A 150 10.91 -31.09 -18.66
CA ASP A 150 11.79 -31.88 -19.52
C ASP A 150 12.75 -30.98 -20.30
N SER A 151 12.25 -29.86 -20.81
CA SER A 151 13.05 -28.84 -21.49
C SER A 151 14.03 -28.16 -20.54
N SER A 152 13.60 -27.82 -19.31
CA SER A 152 14.49 -27.22 -18.30
C SER A 152 15.57 -28.20 -17.85
N VAL A 153 15.24 -29.47 -17.68
CA VAL A 153 16.21 -30.53 -17.37
C VAL A 153 17.19 -30.68 -18.54
N ALA A 154 16.71 -30.64 -19.78
CA ALA A 154 17.57 -30.68 -20.97
C ALA A 154 18.51 -29.47 -21.04
N ASP A 155 18.03 -28.25 -20.79
CA ASP A 155 18.82 -27.01 -20.80
C ASP A 155 19.84 -26.95 -19.66
N ILE A 156 19.44 -27.38 -18.46
CA ILE A 156 20.34 -27.53 -17.32
C ILE A 156 21.42 -28.54 -17.66
N ASN A 157 21.06 -29.71 -18.21
CA ASN A 157 22.03 -30.72 -18.63
C ASN A 157 22.98 -30.19 -19.70
N ALA A 158 22.48 -29.47 -20.70
CA ALA A 158 23.30 -28.87 -21.76
C ALA A 158 24.24 -27.79 -21.19
N THR A 159 23.78 -26.99 -20.23
CA THR A 159 24.59 -25.94 -19.59
C THR A 159 25.64 -26.53 -18.66
N LEU A 160 25.29 -27.55 -17.87
CA LEU A 160 26.24 -28.30 -17.04
C LEU A 160 27.30 -28.97 -17.91
N ASN A 161 26.92 -29.60 -19.00
CA ASN A 161 27.87 -30.22 -19.93
C ASN A 161 28.83 -29.20 -20.54
N ARG A 162 28.32 -28.04 -20.96
CA ARG A 162 29.16 -26.93 -21.46
C ARG A 162 30.11 -26.38 -20.40
N TRP A 163 29.64 -26.28 -19.16
CA TRP A 163 30.46 -25.84 -18.03
C TRP A 163 31.55 -26.88 -17.73
N MET A 164 31.19 -28.15 -17.57
CA MET A 164 32.15 -29.25 -17.32
C MET A 164 33.18 -29.41 -18.43
N GLN A 165 32.81 -29.25 -19.70
CA GLN A 165 33.77 -29.27 -20.81
C GLN A 165 34.81 -28.14 -20.70
N ARG A 166 34.42 -26.95 -20.26
CA ARG A 166 35.35 -25.83 -20.03
C ARG A 166 36.32 -26.06 -18.86
N PHE A 167 35.93 -26.86 -17.87
CA PHE A 167 36.80 -27.23 -16.74
C PHE A 167 37.61 -28.53 -16.99
N SER A 168 37.22 -29.34 -17.97
CA SER A 168 37.82 -30.66 -18.25
C SER A 168 39.10 -30.59 -19.10
N GLU A 169 39.43 -29.47 -19.73
CA GLU A 169 40.67 -29.36 -20.51
C GLU A 169 41.92 -29.20 -19.65
N GLU A 170 41.80 -28.85 -18.36
CA GLU A 170 42.96 -28.43 -17.55
C GLU A 170 43.25 -29.30 -16.32
N THR A 171 42.44 -30.31 -15.96
CA THR A 171 42.80 -31.20 -14.82
C THR A 171 42.13 -32.58 -14.88
N GLN A 172 42.90 -33.65 -14.60
CA GLN A 172 42.51 -35.06 -14.52
C GLN A 172 41.52 -35.41 -13.37
N THR A 173 40.56 -34.55 -13.05
CA THR A 173 39.53 -34.83 -12.03
C THR A 173 38.29 -35.45 -12.67
N LYS A 174 38.39 -36.72 -13.04
CA LYS A 174 37.33 -37.49 -13.73
C LYS A 174 36.25 -38.10 -12.83
N GLU A 175 36.22 -37.86 -11.51
CA GLU A 175 35.39 -38.73 -10.64
C GLU A 175 34.52 -38.05 -9.55
N TYR A 176 34.51 -36.72 -9.40
CA TYR A 176 33.73 -36.08 -8.31
C TYR A 176 32.43 -35.38 -8.73
N LEU A 177 32.20 -35.16 -10.02
CA LEU A 177 30.93 -34.64 -10.52
C LEU A 177 30.30 -35.68 -11.44
N ASN A 178 29.64 -36.67 -10.83
CA ASN A 178 28.89 -37.66 -11.56
C ASN A 178 27.63 -36.96 -12.12
N ALA A 179 27.75 -36.37 -13.30
CA ALA A 179 26.66 -35.69 -14.00
C ALA A 179 25.41 -36.58 -14.10
N ARG A 180 25.60 -37.91 -14.10
CA ARG A 180 24.54 -38.92 -14.04
C ARG A 180 23.78 -38.91 -12.69
N GLU A 181 24.44 -38.68 -11.56
CA GLU A 181 23.79 -38.56 -10.25
C GLU A 181 23.08 -37.22 -10.10
N ILE A 182 23.70 -36.12 -10.50
CA ILE A 182 23.03 -34.80 -10.54
C ILE A 182 21.82 -34.85 -11.47
N LYS A 183 21.97 -35.46 -12.65
CA LYS A 183 20.87 -35.71 -13.59
C LYS A 183 19.78 -36.57 -12.95
N ARG A 184 20.13 -37.59 -12.15
CA ARG A 184 19.17 -38.43 -11.42
C ARG A 184 18.47 -37.66 -10.30
N TYR A 185 19.17 -36.83 -9.54
CA TYR A 185 18.57 -35.99 -8.49
C TYR A 185 17.64 -34.94 -9.09
N ILE A 186 18.05 -34.26 -10.16
CA ILE A 186 17.22 -33.29 -10.87
C ILE A 186 16.05 -33.98 -11.56
N SER A 187 16.24 -35.13 -12.21
CA SER A 187 15.13 -35.88 -12.81
C SER A 187 14.16 -36.42 -11.76
N ASN A 188 14.62 -36.78 -10.56
CA ASN A 188 13.76 -37.26 -9.49
C ASN A 188 13.04 -36.11 -8.75
N LEU A 189 13.65 -34.92 -8.69
CA LEU A 189 13.06 -33.71 -8.13
C LEU A 189 12.04 -33.07 -9.08
N VAL A 190 12.27 -33.15 -10.39
CA VAL A 190 11.53 -32.38 -11.40
C VAL A 190 10.70 -33.29 -12.32
N GLY A 191 11.21 -34.45 -12.74
CA GLY A 191 10.68 -35.28 -13.83
C GLY A 191 9.40 -36.08 -13.58
N ASN A 192 8.83 -36.06 -12.38
CA ASN A 192 7.49 -36.59 -12.15
C ASN A 192 6.53 -35.42 -11.91
N SER A 193 5.73 -35.06 -12.91
CA SER A 193 4.62 -34.12 -12.76
C SER A 193 3.67 -34.48 -11.61
N LYS A 194 3.52 -35.77 -11.27
CA LYS A 194 2.83 -36.26 -10.08
C LYS A 194 3.53 -35.91 -8.76
N ASN A 195 4.86 -35.94 -8.73
CA ASN A 195 5.65 -35.59 -7.55
C ASN A 195 5.69 -34.08 -7.26
N PHE A 196 5.32 -33.21 -8.20
CA PHE A 196 5.15 -31.77 -7.89
C PHE A 196 4.00 -31.57 -6.91
N PHE A 197 2.82 -32.15 -7.21
CA PHE A 197 1.61 -32.04 -6.40
C PHE A 197 1.67 -32.86 -5.11
N GLU A 198 2.31 -34.03 -5.15
CA GLU A 198 2.51 -34.88 -3.96
C GLU A 198 3.75 -34.46 -3.13
N GLY A 199 4.67 -33.71 -3.72
CA GLY A 199 5.93 -33.28 -3.12
C GLY A 199 5.90 -31.90 -2.45
N ALA A 200 7.09 -31.34 -2.21
CA ALA A 200 7.25 -30.10 -1.44
C ALA A 200 6.55 -28.90 -2.08
N GLY A 201 6.52 -28.81 -3.42
CA GLY A 201 5.88 -27.71 -4.15
C GLY A 201 4.35 -27.70 -3.97
N GLY A 202 3.70 -28.84 -4.16
CA GLY A 202 2.27 -29.03 -3.91
C GLY A 202 1.90 -28.78 -2.46
N LYS A 203 2.69 -29.29 -1.50
CA LYS A 203 2.47 -29.01 -0.06
C LYS A 203 2.62 -27.53 0.29
N LEU A 204 3.60 -26.82 -0.27
CA LEU A 204 3.82 -25.39 0.00
C LEU A 204 2.68 -24.52 -0.57
N LEU A 205 2.11 -24.93 -1.69
CA LEU A 205 0.95 -24.28 -2.32
C LEU A 205 -0.40 -24.82 -1.77
N GLY A 206 -0.34 -25.87 -0.93
CA GLY A 206 -1.47 -26.64 -0.44
C GLY A 206 -2.26 -27.36 -1.54
N VAL A 207 -1.69 -27.59 -2.72
CA VAL A 207 -2.34 -28.17 -3.89
C VAL A 207 -1.90 -29.62 -4.02
N HIS A 208 -2.83 -30.55 -3.81
CA HIS A 208 -2.52 -31.98 -3.76
C HIS A 208 -2.73 -32.70 -5.10
N SER A 209 -3.45 -32.08 -6.04
CA SER A 209 -3.67 -32.63 -7.37
C SER A 209 -4.00 -31.51 -8.38
N MET A 210 -4.03 -31.87 -9.66
CA MET A 210 -4.59 -31.02 -10.73
C MET A 210 -6.01 -30.55 -10.42
N GLU A 211 -6.86 -31.45 -9.95
CA GLU A 211 -8.27 -31.16 -9.66
C GLU A 211 -8.40 -30.22 -8.47
N ASP A 212 -7.52 -30.34 -7.46
CA ASP A 212 -7.47 -29.44 -6.31
C ASP A 212 -7.04 -28.02 -6.71
N LEU A 213 -6.10 -27.87 -7.65
CA LEU A 213 -5.72 -26.56 -8.18
C LEU A 213 -6.84 -25.91 -8.98
N VAL A 214 -7.51 -26.69 -9.83
CA VAL A 214 -8.67 -26.23 -10.61
C VAL A 214 -9.81 -25.86 -9.65
N GLY A 215 -10.07 -26.69 -8.64
CA GLY A 215 -11.04 -26.42 -7.58
C GLY A 215 -10.74 -25.14 -6.81
N LYS A 216 -9.47 -24.90 -6.46
CA LYS A 216 -9.02 -23.65 -5.86
C LYS A 216 -9.17 -22.47 -6.82
N GLY A 217 -8.84 -22.61 -8.09
CA GLY A 217 -9.09 -21.60 -9.12
C GLY A 217 -10.57 -21.22 -9.23
N PHE A 218 -11.46 -22.21 -9.20
CA PHE A 218 -12.90 -22.00 -9.12
C PHE A 218 -13.34 -21.34 -7.80
N SER A 219 -12.72 -21.70 -6.68
CA SER A 219 -13.00 -21.06 -5.39
C SER A 219 -12.62 -19.57 -5.40
N VAL A 220 -11.47 -19.23 -6.01
CA VAL A 220 -11.03 -17.84 -6.22
C VAL A 220 -12.04 -17.11 -7.11
N LEU A 221 -12.48 -17.73 -8.22
CA LEU A 221 -13.52 -17.17 -9.07
C LEU A 221 -14.82 -16.91 -8.28
N SER A 222 -15.27 -17.86 -7.46
CA SER A 222 -16.47 -17.70 -6.64
C SER A 222 -16.34 -16.57 -5.61
N ALA A 223 -15.16 -16.45 -4.98
CA ALA A 223 -14.85 -15.36 -4.07
C ALA A 223 -14.82 -14.00 -4.78
N VAL A 224 -14.27 -13.94 -6.00
CA VAL A 224 -14.29 -12.72 -6.81
C VAL A 224 -15.70 -12.34 -7.23
N ILE A 225 -16.55 -13.30 -7.61
CA ILE A 225 -17.97 -13.05 -7.91
C ILE A 225 -18.68 -12.50 -6.67
N GLY A 226 -18.45 -13.07 -5.49
CA GLY A 226 -18.96 -12.54 -4.23
C GLY A 226 -18.49 -11.10 -3.97
N ALA A 227 -17.20 -10.83 -4.14
CA ALA A 227 -16.63 -9.50 -3.98
C ALA A 227 -17.20 -8.49 -5.00
N ILE A 228 -17.48 -8.91 -6.23
CA ILE A 228 -18.16 -8.09 -7.24
C ILE A 228 -19.58 -7.78 -6.80
N ALA A 229 -20.32 -8.75 -6.26
CA ALA A 229 -21.67 -8.53 -5.75
C ALA A 229 -21.68 -7.51 -4.60
N ASP A 230 -20.77 -7.65 -3.64
CA ASP A 230 -20.59 -6.70 -2.53
C ASP A 230 -20.17 -5.31 -3.04
N PHE A 231 -19.30 -5.25 -4.05
CA PHE A 231 -18.89 -4.02 -4.69
C PHE A 231 -20.04 -3.33 -5.42
N VAL A 232 -20.88 -4.08 -6.15
CA VAL A 232 -22.08 -3.57 -6.82
C VAL A 232 -23.08 -3.04 -5.79
N LEU A 233 -23.33 -3.77 -4.71
CA LEU A 233 -24.20 -3.30 -3.63
C LEU A 233 -23.64 -2.02 -2.98
N GLY A 234 -22.34 -1.99 -2.73
CA GLY A 234 -21.61 -0.80 -2.29
C GLY A 234 -21.77 0.37 -3.25
N ILE A 235 -21.67 0.16 -4.56
CA ILE A 235 -21.93 1.18 -5.58
C ILE A 235 -23.36 1.70 -5.46
N ILE A 236 -24.36 0.83 -5.36
CA ILE A 236 -25.77 1.25 -5.24
C ILE A 236 -25.95 2.17 -4.03
N ILE A 237 -25.46 1.75 -2.85
CA ILE A 237 -25.54 2.52 -1.62
C ILE A 237 -24.76 3.84 -1.74
N GLY A 238 -23.53 3.77 -2.25
CA GLY A 238 -22.65 4.92 -2.39
C GLY A 238 -23.20 5.98 -3.34
N PHE A 239 -23.78 5.55 -4.46
CA PHE A 239 -24.37 6.46 -5.44
C PHE A 239 -25.69 7.05 -4.94
N TYR A 240 -26.49 6.31 -4.16
CA TYR A 240 -27.65 6.87 -3.48
C TYR A 240 -27.26 7.99 -2.49
N LEU A 241 -26.18 7.78 -1.74
CA LEU A 241 -25.62 8.81 -0.85
C LEU A 241 -25.07 10.00 -1.64
N LEU A 242 -24.33 9.73 -2.71
CA LEU A 242 -23.72 10.75 -3.55
C LEU A 242 -24.77 11.60 -4.29
N ALA A 243 -25.88 10.99 -4.72
CA ALA A 243 -27.00 11.68 -5.33
C ALA A 243 -27.66 12.71 -4.40
N SER A 244 -27.63 12.46 -3.10
CA SER A 244 -28.27 13.30 -2.08
C SER A 244 -27.29 14.05 -1.18
N LYS A 245 -25.98 14.11 -1.53
CA LYS A 245 -24.91 14.60 -0.65
C LYS A 245 -25.15 16.02 -0.11
N GLU A 246 -25.69 16.93 -0.93
CA GLU A 246 -25.98 18.32 -0.53
C GLU A 246 -27.13 18.37 0.48
N LYS A 247 -28.19 17.58 0.28
CA LYS A 247 -29.31 17.45 1.22
C LYS A 247 -28.85 16.85 2.54
N ARG A 248 -28.01 15.81 2.49
CA ARG A 248 -27.45 15.16 3.70
C ARG A 248 -26.54 16.12 4.46
N TYR A 249 -25.70 16.87 3.77
CA TYR A 249 -24.89 17.92 4.38
C TYR A 249 -25.75 18.98 5.09
N ALA A 250 -26.81 19.46 4.44
CA ALA A 250 -27.73 20.44 5.05
C ALA A 250 -28.45 19.88 6.28
N GLN A 251 -28.88 18.62 6.24
CA GLN A 251 -29.51 17.92 7.38
C GLN A 251 -28.55 17.80 8.57
N VAL A 252 -27.31 17.39 8.32
CA VAL A 252 -26.26 17.30 9.34
C VAL A 252 -25.95 18.68 9.93
N MET A 253 -25.85 19.73 9.09
CA MET A 253 -25.60 21.09 9.57
C MET A 253 -26.76 21.63 10.42
N LYS A 254 -28.01 21.35 10.02
CA LYS A 254 -29.21 21.69 10.81
C LYS A 254 -29.18 21.01 12.17
N LEU A 255 -28.89 19.71 12.20
CA LEU A 255 -28.78 18.93 13.44
C LEU A 255 -27.68 19.48 14.35
N ARG A 256 -26.49 19.74 13.79
CA ARG A 256 -25.35 20.25 14.54
C ARG A 256 -25.63 21.60 15.20
N ARG A 257 -26.29 22.51 14.48
CA ARG A 257 -26.68 23.82 15.01
C ARG A 257 -27.78 23.72 16.08
N ALA A 258 -28.63 22.70 16.01
CA ALA A 258 -29.70 22.49 17.00
C ALA A 258 -29.18 21.89 18.32
N PHE A 259 -28.21 20.95 18.25
CA PHE A 259 -27.76 20.19 19.43
C PHE A 259 -26.45 20.68 20.06
N PHE A 260 -25.61 21.44 19.33
CA PHE A 260 -24.31 21.87 19.83
C PHE A 260 -24.18 23.38 19.97
N SER A 261 -23.49 23.82 21.02
CA SER A 261 -23.07 25.22 21.17
C SER A 261 -22.18 25.67 20.00
N GLU A 262 -22.12 26.98 19.75
CA GLU A 262 -21.32 27.53 18.66
C GLU A 262 -19.84 27.18 18.75
N LYS A 263 -19.28 27.15 19.97
CA LYS A 263 -17.89 26.75 20.24
C LYS A 263 -17.65 25.28 19.89
N THR A 264 -18.55 24.37 20.26
CA THR A 264 -18.45 22.95 19.91
C THR A 264 -18.65 22.74 18.42
N ASN A 265 -19.63 23.43 17.83
CA ASN A 265 -19.92 23.33 16.40
C ASN A 265 -18.73 23.81 15.55
N ARG A 266 -18.05 24.89 15.96
CA ARG A 266 -16.83 25.35 15.29
C ARG A 266 -15.73 24.29 15.32
N ARG A 267 -15.48 23.67 16.48
CA ARG A 267 -14.50 22.56 16.60
C ARG A 267 -14.86 21.37 15.72
N ILE A 268 -16.14 20.98 15.66
CA ILE A 268 -16.58 19.91 14.77
C ILE A 268 -16.30 20.28 13.30
N THR A 269 -16.56 21.54 12.91
CA THR A 269 -16.23 22.01 11.55
C THR A 269 -14.73 21.94 11.30
N GLU A 270 -13.88 22.42 12.22
CA GLU A 270 -12.42 22.37 12.10
C GLU A 270 -11.94 20.93 11.86
N VAL A 271 -12.45 19.96 12.63
CA VAL A 271 -12.11 18.53 12.47
C VAL A 271 -12.65 17.97 11.15
N CYS A 272 -13.89 18.27 10.78
CA CYS A 272 -14.46 17.81 9.51
C CYS A 272 -13.71 18.36 8.30
N THR A 273 -13.26 19.62 8.35
CA THR A 273 -12.43 20.23 7.30
C THR A 273 -11.07 19.54 7.22
N LEU A 274 -10.41 19.32 8.37
CA LEU A 274 -9.15 18.57 8.42
C LEU A 274 -9.28 17.16 7.80
N VAL A 275 -10.36 16.44 8.14
CA VAL A 275 -10.66 15.13 7.55
C VAL A 275 -10.88 15.25 6.05
N ASN A 276 -11.73 16.18 5.61
CA ASN A 276 -12.02 16.35 4.19
C ASN A 276 -10.78 16.72 3.36
N ASP A 277 -9.91 17.56 3.90
CA ASP A 277 -8.70 17.98 3.20
C ASP A 277 -7.67 16.84 3.14
N SER A 278 -7.50 16.10 4.24
CA SER A 278 -6.61 14.95 4.32
C SER A 278 -7.05 13.82 3.39
N PHE A 279 -8.32 13.40 3.47
CA PHE A 279 -8.86 12.33 2.65
C PHE A 279 -9.01 12.77 1.19
N GLY A 280 -9.52 13.98 0.96
CA GLY A 280 -9.84 14.47 -0.36
C GLY A 280 -8.59 14.77 -1.17
N GLY A 281 -7.56 15.34 -0.54
CA GLY A 281 -6.24 15.54 -1.16
C GLY A 281 -5.58 14.20 -1.49
N PHE A 282 -5.52 13.30 -0.51
CA PHE A 282 -4.90 11.98 -0.68
C PHE A 282 -5.55 11.15 -1.79
N ILE A 283 -6.89 11.06 -1.80
CA ILE A 283 -7.62 10.27 -2.79
C ILE A 283 -7.48 10.84 -4.19
N ARG A 284 -7.57 12.17 -4.36
CA ARG A 284 -7.35 12.81 -5.67
C ARG A 284 -5.93 12.57 -6.18
N ALA A 285 -4.94 12.69 -5.30
CA ALA A 285 -3.55 12.39 -5.64
C ALA A 285 -3.39 10.93 -6.04
N LYS A 286 -3.95 9.98 -5.27
CA LYS A 286 -3.84 8.55 -5.57
C LYS A 286 -4.57 8.09 -6.83
N LEU A 287 -5.73 8.66 -7.14
CA LEU A 287 -6.43 8.37 -8.40
C LEU A 287 -5.63 8.88 -9.61
N LEU A 288 -5.03 10.07 -9.50
CA LEU A 288 -4.18 10.62 -10.56
C LEU A 288 -2.88 9.81 -10.72
N ASP A 289 -2.28 9.42 -9.60
CA ASP A 289 -1.10 8.56 -9.52
C ASP A 289 -1.33 7.21 -10.23
N SER A 290 -2.41 6.52 -9.87
CA SER A 290 -2.86 5.28 -10.53
C SER A 290 -3.06 5.42 -12.03
N LEU A 291 -3.64 6.54 -12.48
CA LEU A 291 -3.84 6.79 -13.90
C LEU A 291 -2.51 6.98 -14.63
N ILE A 292 -1.59 7.77 -14.07
CA ILE A 292 -0.27 8.02 -14.65
C ILE A 292 0.53 6.71 -14.71
N ILE A 293 0.55 5.93 -13.62
CA ILE A 293 1.26 4.65 -13.57
C ILE A 293 0.65 3.64 -14.54
N GLY A 294 -0.68 3.55 -14.65
CA GLY A 294 -1.33 2.69 -15.63
C GLY A 294 -0.93 3.04 -17.08
N ILE A 295 -0.97 4.33 -17.44
CA ILE A 295 -0.59 4.80 -18.78
C ILE A 295 0.90 4.57 -19.04
N ALA A 296 1.76 4.93 -18.09
CA ALA A 296 3.21 4.75 -18.21
C ALA A 296 3.56 3.26 -18.38
N THR A 297 2.94 2.39 -17.58
CA THR A 297 3.12 0.93 -17.68
C THR A 297 2.69 0.42 -19.05
N TYR A 298 1.56 0.90 -19.59
CA TYR A 298 1.09 0.51 -20.92
C TYR A 298 2.10 0.89 -22.01
N ILE A 299 2.56 2.14 -22.01
CA ILE A 299 3.52 2.64 -23.00
C ILE A 299 4.82 1.84 -22.92
N ILE A 300 5.36 1.65 -21.71
CA ILE A 300 6.60 0.90 -21.50
C ILE A 300 6.43 -0.54 -21.97
N PHE A 301 5.37 -1.23 -21.55
CA PHE A 301 5.15 -2.63 -21.94
C PHE A 301 4.95 -2.77 -23.45
N GLN A 302 4.33 -1.79 -24.10
CA GLN A 302 4.22 -1.79 -25.56
C GLN A 302 5.57 -1.61 -26.25
N ILE A 303 6.38 -0.64 -25.83
CA ILE A 303 7.71 -0.41 -26.42
C ILE A 303 8.59 -1.67 -26.34
N PHE A 304 8.55 -2.37 -25.20
CA PHE A 304 9.34 -3.59 -25.00
C PHE A 304 8.62 -4.88 -25.44
N HIS A 305 7.41 -4.76 -26.00
CA HIS A 305 6.55 -5.86 -26.45
C HIS A 305 6.41 -6.98 -25.41
N ILE A 306 6.15 -6.66 -24.14
CA ILE A 306 6.24 -7.62 -23.03
C ILE A 306 5.30 -8.81 -23.24
N SER A 307 4.05 -8.56 -23.64
CA SER A 307 3.06 -9.59 -23.93
C SER A 307 2.01 -9.04 -24.93
N ASP A 308 1.25 -9.91 -25.57
CA ASP A 308 0.10 -9.49 -26.41
C ASP A 308 -1.01 -8.83 -25.57
N TYR A 309 -0.98 -9.06 -24.25
CA TYR A 309 -1.95 -8.56 -23.28
C TYR A 309 -1.50 -7.27 -22.58
N ASN A 310 -0.55 -6.50 -23.15
CA ASN A 310 0.04 -5.30 -22.51
C ASN A 310 -0.98 -4.31 -21.93
N ILE A 311 -2.09 -4.05 -22.64
CA ILE A 311 -3.16 -3.16 -22.16
C ILE A 311 -3.83 -3.70 -20.90
N LEU A 312 -4.05 -5.00 -20.85
CA LEU A 312 -4.66 -5.68 -19.71
C LEU A 312 -3.73 -5.63 -18.49
N LEU A 313 -2.46 -5.97 -18.69
CA LEU A 313 -1.45 -5.95 -17.62
C LEU A 313 -1.31 -4.55 -17.03
N ALA A 314 -1.20 -3.54 -17.90
CA ALA A 314 -1.07 -2.14 -17.48
C ALA A 314 -2.32 -1.58 -16.81
N ALA A 315 -3.51 -1.92 -17.30
CA ALA A 315 -4.77 -1.55 -16.65
C ALA A 315 -4.85 -2.14 -15.25
N PHE A 316 -4.50 -3.41 -15.06
CA PHE A 316 -4.51 -4.03 -13.75
C PHE A 316 -3.51 -3.39 -12.79
N ILE A 317 -2.27 -3.16 -13.24
CA ILE A 317 -1.24 -2.47 -12.44
C ILE A 317 -1.72 -1.06 -12.06
N GLY A 318 -2.31 -0.31 -12.99
CA GLY A 318 -2.86 1.02 -12.71
C GLY A 318 -3.99 1.00 -11.68
N VAL A 319 -4.97 0.10 -11.84
CA VAL A 319 -6.12 -0.04 -10.93
C VAL A 319 -5.67 -0.45 -9.53
N THR A 320 -4.78 -1.44 -9.43
CA THR A 320 -4.28 -1.91 -8.12
C THR A 320 -3.42 -0.86 -7.43
N ASN A 321 -2.76 0.05 -8.15
CA ASN A 321 -1.93 1.12 -7.58
C ASN A 321 -2.72 2.12 -6.69
N VAL A 322 -4.06 2.09 -6.72
CA VAL A 322 -4.90 2.88 -5.81
C VAL A 322 -4.63 2.48 -4.35
N ILE A 323 -4.26 1.22 -4.11
CA ILE A 323 -3.95 0.70 -2.77
C ILE A 323 -2.51 1.05 -2.41
N PRO A 324 -2.27 1.88 -1.38
CA PRO A 324 -0.92 2.27 -0.99
C PRO A 324 -0.08 1.06 -0.54
N VAL A 325 1.20 1.05 -0.90
CA VAL A 325 2.20 0.01 -0.56
C VAL A 325 1.90 -1.37 -1.16
N PHE A 326 0.68 -1.90 -1.04
CA PHE A 326 0.30 -3.22 -1.52
C PHE A 326 -0.12 -3.25 -2.99
N GLY A 327 -0.62 -2.15 -3.54
CA GLY A 327 -1.03 -2.03 -4.94
C GLY A 327 0.01 -2.55 -5.93
N PRO A 328 1.28 -2.12 -5.84
CA PRO A 328 2.37 -2.63 -6.67
C PRO A 328 2.52 -4.16 -6.64
N PHE A 329 2.42 -4.78 -5.46
CA PHE A 329 2.54 -6.22 -5.30
C PHE A 329 1.31 -6.95 -5.86
N ILE A 330 0.12 -6.45 -5.54
CA ILE A 330 -1.16 -7.01 -6.03
C ILE A 330 -1.23 -6.91 -7.55
N GLY A 331 -0.72 -5.84 -8.15
CA GLY A 331 -0.63 -5.66 -9.59
C GLY A 331 0.43 -6.55 -10.24
N ALA A 332 1.65 -6.56 -9.70
CA ALA A 332 2.80 -7.23 -10.30
C ALA A 332 2.73 -8.76 -10.25
N ILE A 333 2.18 -9.35 -9.18
CA ILE A 333 2.18 -10.82 -9.03
C ILE A 333 1.32 -11.50 -10.09
N PRO A 334 0.01 -11.19 -10.24
CA PRO A 334 -0.84 -11.86 -11.24
C PRO A 334 -0.40 -11.53 -12.68
N THR A 335 0.02 -10.30 -12.94
CA THR A 335 0.52 -9.91 -14.27
C THR A 335 1.84 -10.58 -14.61
N GLY A 336 2.73 -10.73 -13.63
CA GLY A 336 3.97 -11.49 -13.77
C GLY A 336 3.73 -12.96 -14.06
N VAL A 337 2.71 -13.58 -13.45
CA VAL A 337 2.30 -14.96 -13.79
C VAL A 337 1.82 -15.05 -15.23
N ILE A 338 0.98 -14.11 -15.68
CA ILE A 338 0.52 -14.07 -17.09
C ILE A 338 1.72 -13.91 -18.03
N VAL A 339 2.67 -13.01 -17.74
CA VAL A 339 3.88 -12.83 -18.57
C VAL A 339 4.75 -14.09 -18.56
N LEU A 340 4.94 -14.73 -17.40
CA LEU A 340 5.74 -15.95 -17.29
C LEU A 340 5.18 -17.07 -18.18
N ILE A 341 3.85 -17.16 -18.29
CA ILE A 341 3.19 -18.21 -19.06
C ILE A 341 3.10 -17.86 -20.54
N THR A 342 2.76 -16.61 -20.87
CA THR A 342 2.60 -16.16 -22.26
C THR A 342 3.92 -15.88 -22.97
N ASN A 343 4.90 -15.32 -22.25
CA ASN A 343 6.22 -14.96 -22.78
C ASN A 343 7.34 -15.13 -21.72
N PRO A 344 7.72 -16.38 -21.38
CA PRO A 344 8.65 -16.68 -20.29
C PRO A 344 10.02 -16.00 -20.44
N GLN A 345 10.48 -15.80 -21.68
CA GLN A 345 11.78 -15.16 -21.94
C GLN A 345 11.81 -13.70 -21.49
N LYS A 346 10.64 -13.04 -21.41
CA LYS A 346 10.52 -11.63 -21.02
C LYS A 346 10.25 -11.44 -19.53
N ILE A 347 10.17 -12.50 -18.71
CA ILE A 347 9.84 -12.35 -17.28
C ILE A 347 10.87 -11.49 -16.53
N TRP A 348 12.16 -11.66 -16.81
CA TRP A 348 13.22 -10.89 -16.17
C TRP A 348 13.16 -9.41 -16.57
N LEU A 349 12.89 -9.14 -17.85
CA LEU A 349 12.69 -7.78 -18.33
C LEU A 349 11.44 -7.15 -17.71
N PHE A 350 10.33 -7.90 -17.63
CA PHE A 350 9.12 -7.46 -16.94
C PHE A 350 9.39 -7.10 -15.47
N ILE A 351 10.07 -7.97 -14.72
CA ILE A 351 10.41 -7.71 -13.31
C ILE A 351 11.25 -6.44 -13.20
N LEU A 352 12.27 -6.28 -14.05
CA LEU A 352 13.11 -5.09 -14.08
C LEU A 352 12.29 -3.82 -14.36
N LEU A 353 11.44 -3.84 -15.39
CA LEU A 353 10.62 -2.70 -15.77
C LEU A 353 9.61 -2.34 -14.67
N VAL A 354 8.95 -3.33 -14.06
CA VAL A 354 8.06 -3.12 -12.92
C VAL A 354 8.83 -2.48 -11.77
N ILE A 355 9.99 -3.01 -11.40
CA ILE A 355 10.82 -2.40 -10.33
C ILE A 355 11.14 -0.94 -10.67
N LEU A 356 11.57 -0.64 -11.90
CA LEU A 356 11.89 0.73 -12.31
C LEU A 356 10.67 1.66 -12.25
N ILE A 357 9.50 1.20 -12.72
CA ILE A 357 8.24 1.95 -12.63
C ILE A 357 7.87 2.19 -11.17
N GLN A 358 8.01 1.19 -10.30
CA GLN A 358 7.70 1.32 -8.88
C GLN A 358 8.69 2.20 -8.11
N GLN A 359 9.97 2.20 -8.50
CA GLN A 359 10.96 3.15 -7.98
C GLN A 359 10.65 4.57 -8.43
N PHE A 360 10.21 4.76 -9.67
CA PHE A 360 9.74 6.07 -10.14
C PHE A 360 8.49 6.53 -9.39
N ASP A 361 7.51 5.64 -9.19
CA ASP A 361 6.31 5.93 -8.40
C ASP A 361 6.70 6.35 -6.97
N GLY A 362 7.35 5.46 -6.23
CA GLY A 362 7.64 5.68 -4.81
C GLY A 362 8.58 6.85 -4.53
N ASN A 363 9.57 7.10 -5.39
CA ASN A 363 10.61 8.11 -5.11
C ASN A 363 10.38 9.45 -5.83
N VAL A 364 9.61 9.47 -6.92
CA VAL A 364 9.39 10.68 -7.72
C VAL A 364 7.91 11.05 -7.72
N LEU A 365 7.06 10.20 -8.28
CA LEU A 365 5.67 10.56 -8.55
C LEU A 365 4.85 10.73 -7.27
N GLY A 366 4.91 9.76 -6.36
CA GLY A 366 4.21 9.77 -5.08
C GLY A 366 4.49 11.03 -4.25
N PRO A 367 5.77 11.40 -3.98
CA PRO A 367 6.10 12.64 -3.29
C PRO A 367 5.63 13.92 -4.00
N HIS A 368 5.58 13.94 -5.34
CA HIS A 368 5.11 15.09 -6.11
C HIS A 368 3.58 15.24 -6.07
N LEU A 369 2.82 14.14 -6.07
CA LEU A 369 1.35 14.16 -6.12
C LEU A 369 0.70 14.26 -4.74
N ILE A 370 1.21 13.49 -3.77
CA ILE A 370 0.64 13.42 -2.42
C ILE A 370 1.22 14.55 -1.54
N GLY A 371 2.38 15.09 -1.94
CA GLY A 371 3.14 16.05 -1.17
C GLY A 371 3.69 15.45 0.11
N ASN A 372 4.65 16.13 0.73
CA ASN A 372 5.11 15.81 2.10
C ASN A 372 4.03 16.08 3.18
N SER A 373 2.76 16.20 2.78
CA SER A 373 1.66 16.78 3.55
C SER A 373 1.10 15.87 4.62
N THR A 374 1.36 14.56 4.57
CA THR A 374 0.88 13.67 5.63
C THR A 374 1.82 13.67 6.84
N GLY A 375 3.13 13.91 6.65
CA GLY A 375 4.13 13.90 7.74
C GLY A 375 4.18 12.58 8.52
N ILE A 376 3.58 11.51 7.98
CA ILE A 376 3.46 10.20 8.62
C ILE A 376 4.71 9.40 8.29
N SER A 377 5.28 8.74 9.30
CA SER A 377 6.40 7.83 9.09
C SER A 377 5.99 6.61 8.24
N PRO A 378 6.89 6.02 7.44
CA PRO A 378 6.61 4.78 6.71
C PRO A 378 6.10 3.65 7.60
N PHE A 379 6.61 3.56 8.84
CA PHE A 379 6.14 2.62 9.84
C PHE A 379 4.65 2.81 10.17
N CYS A 380 4.22 4.05 10.40
CA CYS A 380 2.82 4.35 10.67
C CYS A 380 1.94 4.07 9.44
N ILE A 381 2.43 4.27 8.21
CA ILE A 381 1.71 3.92 6.98
C ILE A 381 1.46 2.40 6.91
N ILE A 382 2.51 1.59 7.07
CA ILE A 382 2.39 0.12 7.03
C ILE A 382 1.44 -0.36 8.15
N THR A 383 1.63 0.15 9.37
CA THR A 383 0.77 -0.18 10.51
C THR A 383 -0.69 0.17 10.25
N ALA A 384 -0.94 1.36 9.69
CA ALA A 384 -2.30 1.81 9.35
C ALA A 384 -2.95 0.86 8.35
N ILE A 385 -2.23 0.48 7.30
CA ILE A 385 -2.75 -0.38 6.24
C ILE A 385 -3.02 -1.79 6.77
N THR A 386 -2.13 -2.35 7.59
CA THR A 386 -2.34 -3.67 8.20
C THR A 386 -3.57 -3.68 9.10
N ILE A 387 -3.72 -2.68 9.97
CA ILE A 387 -4.86 -2.59 10.91
C ILE A 387 -6.16 -2.38 10.13
N MET A 388 -6.23 -1.33 9.30
CA MET A 388 -7.45 -0.99 8.59
C MET A 388 -7.81 -2.03 7.52
N GLY A 389 -6.81 -2.64 6.88
CA GLY A 389 -6.98 -3.75 5.95
C GLY A 389 -7.55 -5.00 6.62
N GLY A 390 -7.14 -5.30 7.86
CA GLY A 390 -7.71 -6.39 8.64
C GLY A 390 -9.17 -6.18 9.02
N PHE A 391 -9.57 -4.95 9.36
CA PHE A 391 -10.94 -4.63 9.77
C PHE A 391 -11.91 -4.41 8.60
N PHE A 392 -11.47 -3.69 7.56
CA PHE A 392 -12.33 -3.19 6.49
C PHE A 392 -11.89 -3.64 5.09
N GLY A 393 -11.01 -4.64 5.01
CA GLY A 393 -10.50 -5.17 3.74
C GLY A 393 -9.83 -4.12 2.87
N VAL A 394 -10.03 -4.24 1.55
CA VAL A 394 -9.45 -3.32 0.56
C VAL A 394 -9.87 -1.87 0.79
N ALA A 395 -11.13 -1.64 1.18
CA ALA A 395 -11.63 -0.30 1.49
C ALA A 395 -10.85 0.34 2.66
N GLY A 396 -10.53 -0.46 3.69
CA GLY A 396 -9.69 -0.05 4.80
C GLY A 396 -8.27 0.32 4.38
N MET A 397 -7.65 -0.46 3.50
CA MET A 397 -6.30 -0.20 3.01
C MET A 397 -6.19 1.15 2.28
N VAL A 398 -7.19 1.48 1.45
CA VAL A 398 -7.22 2.76 0.72
C VAL A 398 -7.38 3.95 1.68
N LEU A 399 -8.20 3.80 2.72
CA LEU A 399 -8.46 4.87 3.70
C LEU A 399 -7.45 4.93 4.85
N ALA A 400 -6.55 3.95 4.96
CA ALA A 400 -5.65 3.80 6.09
C ALA A 400 -4.77 5.03 6.34
N VAL A 401 -4.07 5.47 5.31
CA VAL A 401 -3.12 6.58 5.36
C VAL A 401 -3.78 7.89 5.79
N PRO A 402 -4.86 8.38 5.14
CA PRO A 402 -5.49 9.63 5.56
C PRO A 402 -6.16 9.52 6.95
N THR A 403 -6.67 8.34 7.32
CA THR A 403 -7.22 8.11 8.67
C THR A 403 -6.14 8.32 9.74
N PHE A 404 -4.99 7.69 9.57
CA PHE A 404 -3.86 7.85 10.49
C PHE A 404 -3.28 9.27 10.46
N ALA A 405 -3.29 9.95 9.31
CA ALA A 405 -2.89 11.35 9.20
C ALA A 405 -3.71 12.22 10.16
N VAL A 406 -5.03 12.06 10.12
CA VAL A 406 -5.96 12.80 10.96
C VAL A 406 -5.74 12.46 12.44
N ILE A 407 -5.64 11.17 12.77
CA ILE A 407 -5.43 10.74 14.16
C ILE A 407 -4.15 11.35 14.74
N ILE A 408 -3.02 11.25 14.03
CA ILE A 408 -1.74 11.80 14.46
C ILE A 408 -1.83 13.32 14.59
N THR A 409 -2.47 14.00 13.64
CA THR A 409 -2.64 15.46 13.68
C THR A 409 -3.48 15.90 14.87
N LEU A 410 -4.57 15.19 15.18
CA LEU A 410 -5.41 15.47 16.34
C LEU A 410 -4.67 15.21 17.66
N ILE A 411 -3.92 14.11 17.76
CA ILE A 411 -3.10 13.80 18.94
C ILE A 411 -2.04 14.89 19.14
N LYS A 412 -1.35 15.29 18.07
CA LYS A 412 -0.35 16.37 18.09
C LYS A 412 -0.99 17.67 18.58
N ALA A 413 -2.09 18.11 17.98
CA ALA A 413 -2.78 19.33 18.40
C ALA A 413 -3.25 19.29 19.86
N ALA A 414 -3.71 18.12 20.33
CA ALA A 414 -4.09 17.92 21.73
C ALA A 414 -2.90 17.96 22.70
N ALA A 415 -1.76 17.37 22.31
CA ALA A 415 -0.53 17.37 23.08
C ALA A 415 0.04 18.79 23.19
N GLU A 416 0.21 19.50 22.08
CA GLU A 416 0.73 20.87 22.04
C GLU A 416 -0.12 21.82 22.89
N LYS A 417 -1.45 21.70 22.82
CA LYS A 417 -2.37 22.48 23.66
C LYS A 417 -2.19 22.18 25.16
N ARG A 418 -1.95 20.93 25.53
CA ARG A 418 -1.70 20.54 26.93
C ARG A 418 -0.33 21.01 27.42
N LEU A 419 0.68 21.02 26.56
CA LEU A 419 2.01 21.55 26.87
C LEU A 419 1.96 23.06 27.08
N ALA A 420 1.31 23.79 26.17
CA ALA A 420 1.11 25.23 26.27
C ALA A 420 0.34 25.61 27.56
N ALA A 421 -0.70 24.84 27.90
CA ALA A 421 -1.45 25.05 29.16
C ALA A 421 -0.61 24.80 30.43
N LYS A 422 0.47 24.01 30.33
CA LYS A 422 1.41 23.74 31.42
C LYS A 422 2.64 24.67 31.40
N GLY A 423 2.74 25.57 30.42
CA GLY A 423 3.94 26.40 30.22
C GLY A 423 5.18 25.60 29.80
N LEU A 424 5.00 24.38 29.26
CA LEU A 424 6.08 23.52 28.80
C LEU A 424 6.43 23.82 27.33
N PRO A 425 7.68 23.57 26.89
CA PRO A 425 8.09 23.80 25.51
C PRO A 425 7.24 22.95 24.55
N VAL A 426 6.88 23.55 23.42
CA VAL A 426 6.12 22.88 22.35
C VAL A 426 7.05 22.30 21.28
N ASP A 427 8.25 22.87 21.16
CA ASP A 427 9.21 22.43 20.16
C ASP A 427 9.73 21.03 20.47
N LEU A 428 9.83 20.21 19.42
CA LEU A 428 10.23 18.80 19.56
C LEU A 428 11.70 18.68 20.03
N GLY A 429 12.55 19.64 19.68
CA GLY A 429 13.99 19.59 19.99
C GLY A 429 14.28 19.58 21.50
N GLU A 430 13.43 20.25 22.28
CA GLU A 430 13.53 20.32 23.75
C GLU A 430 13.26 18.98 24.45
N TYR A 431 12.72 17.99 23.73
CA TYR A 431 12.42 16.66 24.25
C TYR A 431 13.44 15.59 23.87
N TYR A 432 14.48 15.91 23.08
CA TYR A 432 15.58 14.96 22.83
C TYR A 432 16.40 14.80 24.12
N ASP A 433 16.83 13.57 24.41
CA ASP A 433 17.74 13.32 25.52
C ASP A 433 19.09 13.99 25.24
N LYS A 434 19.71 14.60 26.24
CA LYS A 434 21.03 15.25 26.08
C LYS A 434 22.11 14.25 25.67
N ASN A 435 21.91 12.96 25.94
CA ASN A 435 22.82 11.88 25.58
C ASN A 435 22.44 11.17 24.27
N THR A 436 21.54 11.73 23.43
CA THR A 436 21.24 11.10 22.14
C THR A 436 22.43 11.16 21.19
N LEU A 437 22.73 10.04 20.53
CA LEU A 437 23.71 9.96 19.45
C LEU A 437 23.32 10.78 18.20
N VAL A 438 22.05 11.20 18.14
CA VAL A 438 21.49 12.03 17.06
C VAL A 438 21.18 13.40 17.65
N SER A 439 21.80 14.46 17.10
CA SER A 439 21.50 15.83 17.49
C SER A 439 20.09 16.20 17.04
N ALA A 440 19.27 16.71 17.97
CA ALA A 440 17.92 17.19 17.69
C ALA A 440 17.90 18.23 16.57
N GLU A 441 18.91 19.10 16.58
CA GLU A 441 19.05 20.21 15.65
C GLU A 441 19.38 19.70 14.25
N GLU A 442 20.26 18.69 14.13
CA GLU A 442 20.57 18.02 12.86
C GLU A 442 19.37 17.27 12.29
N ASP A 443 18.60 16.56 13.12
CA ASP A 443 17.41 15.81 12.69
C ASP A 443 16.29 16.75 12.21
N LEU A 444 16.06 17.85 12.94
CA LEU A 444 15.12 18.90 12.55
C LEU A 444 15.58 19.68 11.31
N GLN A 445 16.87 19.97 11.18
CA GLN A 445 17.49 20.57 9.99
C GLN A 445 17.38 19.64 8.78
N ARG A 446 17.63 18.34 8.95
CA ARG A 446 17.51 17.33 7.88
C ARG A 446 16.08 17.24 7.39
N ARG A 447 15.09 17.23 8.29
CA ARG A 447 13.68 17.35 7.91
C ARG A 447 13.39 18.62 7.12
N LYS A 448 13.82 19.80 7.59
CA LYS A 448 13.61 21.08 6.89
C LYS A 448 14.32 21.15 5.54
N THR A 449 15.53 20.60 5.43
CA THR A 449 16.35 20.62 4.21
C THR A 449 15.83 19.65 3.16
N VAL A 450 15.34 18.46 3.57
CA VAL A 450 14.62 17.55 2.68
C VAL A 450 13.36 18.25 2.14
N LEU A 451 12.59 18.92 3.01
CA LEU A 451 11.41 19.69 2.61
C LEU A 451 11.75 20.85 1.63
N ARG A 452 12.85 21.57 1.87
CA ARG A 452 13.27 22.73 1.06
C ARG A 452 13.91 22.35 -0.27
N ASN A 453 14.82 21.37 -0.29
CA ASN A 453 15.47 20.90 -1.52
C ASN A 453 14.50 20.18 -2.46
N LEU A 454 13.45 19.55 -1.92
CA LEU A 454 12.33 19.06 -2.73
C LEU A 454 11.55 20.23 -3.31
N GLY A 455 11.12 21.20 -2.50
CA GLY A 455 10.36 22.38 -2.97
C GLY A 455 11.05 23.20 -4.06
N ASP A 456 12.36 23.45 -3.92
CA ASP A 456 13.13 24.26 -4.88
C ASP A 456 13.46 23.50 -6.18
N LYS A 457 13.66 22.18 -6.12
CA LYS A 457 13.75 21.35 -7.34
C LYS A 457 12.39 21.24 -8.03
N ILE A 458 11.31 21.11 -7.27
CA ILE A 458 9.92 21.05 -7.76
C ILE A 458 9.56 22.35 -8.49
N TYR A 459 9.85 23.53 -7.92
CA TYR A 459 9.60 24.82 -8.57
C TYR A 459 10.42 25.00 -9.85
N ASN A 460 11.70 24.63 -9.85
CA ASN A 460 12.57 24.82 -11.01
C ASN A 460 12.26 23.85 -12.17
N VAL A 461 11.83 22.62 -11.88
CA VAL A 461 11.42 21.65 -12.91
C VAL A 461 10.03 21.98 -13.46
N LEU A 462 9.06 22.33 -12.61
CA LEU A 462 7.71 22.70 -13.06
C LEU A 462 7.66 24.04 -13.77
N SER A 463 8.54 25.00 -13.44
CA SER A 463 8.58 26.29 -14.13
C SER A 463 9.41 26.28 -15.42
N ALA A 464 10.18 25.23 -15.71
CA ALA A 464 10.99 25.14 -16.92
C ALA A 464 10.18 25.16 -18.24
N PRO A 465 9.02 24.47 -18.36
CA PRO A 465 8.13 24.60 -19.52
C PRO A 465 7.49 26.00 -19.61
N PHE A 466 7.11 26.59 -18.47
CA PHE A 466 6.46 27.90 -18.42
C PHE A 466 7.43 29.08 -18.65
N ARG A 467 8.74 28.91 -18.36
CA ARG A 467 9.79 29.88 -18.71
C ARG A 467 9.99 30.00 -20.22
N LYS A 468 9.90 28.89 -20.97
CA LYS A 468 9.96 28.90 -22.44
C LYS A 468 8.73 29.57 -23.05
N LEU A 469 7.54 29.33 -22.50
CA LEU A 469 6.30 29.97 -22.96
C LEU A 469 6.26 31.48 -22.69
N LYS A 470 6.83 31.95 -21.58
CA LYS A 470 6.90 33.39 -21.26
C LYS A 470 7.93 34.14 -22.11
N LYS A 471 9.05 33.49 -22.47
CA LYS A 471 10.07 34.05 -23.38
C LYS A 471 9.56 34.20 -24.82
N ASN A 472 8.80 33.22 -25.34
CA ASN A 472 8.24 33.32 -26.69
C ASN A 472 7.15 34.39 -26.82
N LYS A 473 6.31 34.57 -25.79
CA LYS A 473 5.32 35.66 -25.78
C LYS A 473 5.95 37.06 -25.76
N GLN A 474 7.01 37.26 -24.98
CA GLN A 474 7.71 38.56 -24.94
C GLN A 474 8.50 38.87 -26.22
N SER A 475 8.88 37.86 -27.03
CA SER A 475 9.55 38.07 -28.32
C SER A 475 8.59 38.30 -29.50
N GLU A 476 7.32 37.88 -29.37
CA GLU A 476 6.26 38.19 -30.35
C GLU A 476 5.67 39.58 -30.10
N GLU A 477 5.49 39.98 -28.84
CA GLU A 477 4.93 41.29 -28.45
C GLU A 477 5.87 42.48 -28.76
N TYR A 478 7.16 42.24 -29.05
CA TYR A 478 8.15 43.27 -29.41
C TYR A 478 8.45 43.35 -30.92
N LYS A 479 7.71 42.61 -31.76
CA LYS A 479 7.81 42.68 -33.22
C LYS A 479 6.60 43.33 -33.89
N ASP A 480 5.54 43.58 -33.14
CA ASP A 480 4.30 44.23 -33.60
C ASP A 480 4.10 45.65 -33.00
N GLU A 481 5.13 46.22 -32.37
CA GLU A 481 5.29 47.67 -32.08
C GLU A 481 6.52 48.19 -32.84
#